data_AF-A0A556CJV2-F1
#
_entry.id   AF-A0A556CJV2-F1
#
_cell.length_a   1.000
_cell.length_b   1.000
_cell.length_c   1.000
_cell.angle_alpha   90.00
_cell.angle_beta   90.00
_cell.angle_gamma   90.00
#
_symmetry.space_group_name_H-M   'P 1'
#
loop_
_entity.id
_entity.type
_entity.pdbx_description
1 polymer ?
#
loop_
_entity_poly.entity_id
_entity_poly.type
_entity_poly.pdbx_seq_one_letter_code
_entity_poly.pdbx_strand_id
1 'polypeptide(L)'
;MCYSYSVVIYMNYDFEKFHYTTDSEHNITYINFSKAHAAADSVITLHSVKRDDPQINVDIFHDGRLAGIEILSFDKYLPKLVLQEMGSRSSGKLTLTLLSDYIIFDNSDTLEPVSQTTLRSSLNDLEARCLFSSQGVLVGIKFSEAVRF
;
A
#
# COMPACT_ATOMS: atom_id res chain seq x y z
N MET A 1 -24.78 36.44 -2.09
CA MET A 1 -24.24 35.42 -3.01
C MET A 1 -22.97 34.89 -2.37
N CYS A 2 -22.96 33.63 -1.89
CA CYS A 2 -21.76 32.99 -1.36
C CYS A 2 -21.08 32.24 -2.51
N TYR A 3 -19.84 32.63 -2.82
CA TYR A 3 -19.01 31.89 -3.75
C TYR A 3 -18.39 30.71 -3.00
N SER A 4 -18.79 29.49 -3.37
CA SER A 4 -18.09 28.27 -2.97
C SER A 4 -16.79 28.21 -3.78
N TYR A 5 -15.67 28.50 -3.14
CA TYR A 5 -14.36 28.24 -3.72
C TYR A 5 -14.11 26.73 -3.68
N SER A 6 -14.25 26.06 -4.82
CA SER A 6 -13.67 24.73 -4.99
C SER A 6 -12.15 24.91 -5.04
N VAL A 7 -11.49 24.73 -3.90
CA VAL A 7 -10.03 24.65 -3.86
C VAL A 7 -9.64 23.34 -4.52
N VAL A 8 -9.25 23.43 -5.80
CA VAL A 8 -8.57 22.33 -6.48
C VAL A 8 -7.15 22.29 -5.90
N ILE A 9 -6.93 21.45 -4.90
CA ILE A 9 -5.59 21.17 -4.40
C ILE A 9 -4.90 20.35 -5.48
N TYR A 10 -3.95 20.96 -6.18
CA TYR A 10 -2.99 20.23 -7.00
C TYR A 10 -2.07 19.46 -6.04
N MET A 11 -2.47 18.24 -5.66
CA MET A 11 -1.55 17.31 -5.01
C MET A 11 -0.52 16.91 -6.06
N ASN A 12 0.76 17.17 -5.78
CA ASN A 12 1.85 16.63 -6.60
C ASN A 12 1.85 15.12 -6.41
N TYR A 13 1.33 14.40 -7.40
CA TYR A 13 1.39 12.95 -7.44
C TYR A 13 2.74 12.52 -8.00
N ASP A 14 3.54 11.86 -7.18
CA ASP A 14 4.75 11.20 -7.66
C ASP A 14 4.39 9.78 -8.10
N PHE A 15 4.47 9.53 -9.40
CA PHE A 15 4.27 8.19 -9.98
C PHE A 15 5.61 7.46 -9.99
N GLU A 16 5.72 6.42 -9.17
CA GLU A 16 6.96 5.64 -9.06
C GLU A 16 6.74 4.16 -9.44
N LYS A 17 7.81 3.54 -9.97
CA LYS A 17 7.80 2.13 -10.39
C LYS A 17 8.53 1.27 -9.39
N PHE A 18 7.79 0.35 -8.78
CA PHE A 18 8.30 -0.56 -7.76
C PHE A 18 8.40 -1.98 -8.29
N HIS A 19 9.42 -2.73 -7.86
CA HIS A 19 9.54 -4.13 -8.22
C HIS A 19 8.53 -4.96 -7.44
N TYR A 20 7.87 -5.91 -8.09
CA TYR A 20 7.02 -6.88 -7.41
C TYR A 20 7.41 -8.32 -7.75
N THR A 21 7.09 -9.22 -6.85
CA THR A 21 7.13 -10.68 -7.06
C THR A 21 5.82 -11.29 -6.61
N THR A 22 5.36 -12.33 -7.30
CA THR A 22 4.16 -13.07 -6.95
C THR A 22 4.45 -14.54 -6.74
N ASP A 23 3.85 -15.09 -5.71
CA ASP A 23 3.71 -16.52 -5.48
C ASP A 23 2.24 -16.87 -5.76
N SER A 24 1.98 -17.37 -6.96
CA SER A 24 0.62 -17.75 -7.38
C SER A 24 0.10 -19.01 -6.72
N GLU A 25 0.98 -19.88 -6.19
CA GLU A 25 0.56 -21.11 -5.50
C GLU A 25 -0.04 -20.77 -4.14
N HIS A 26 0.57 -19.81 -3.44
CA HIS A 26 0.09 -19.33 -2.13
C HIS A 26 -0.78 -18.07 -2.23
N ASN A 27 -0.96 -17.52 -3.44
CA ASN A 27 -1.70 -16.29 -3.71
C ASN A 27 -1.16 -15.08 -2.92
N ILE A 28 0.16 -14.87 -2.99
CA ILE A 28 0.87 -13.80 -2.29
C ILE A 28 1.55 -12.89 -3.31
N THR A 29 1.51 -11.58 -3.08
CA THR A 29 2.32 -10.60 -3.82
C THR A 29 3.15 -9.78 -2.84
N TYR A 30 4.41 -9.56 -3.19
CA TYR A 30 5.31 -8.65 -2.49
C TYR A 30 5.69 -7.49 -3.40
N ILE A 31 5.59 -6.26 -2.89
CA ILE A 31 5.99 -5.02 -3.57
C ILE A 31 7.16 -4.43 -2.80
N ASN A 32 8.29 -4.26 -3.47
CA ASN A 32 9.54 -3.79 -2.89
C ASN A 32 9.72 -2.28 -3.12
N PHE A 33 9.84 -1.53 -2.01
CA PHE A 33 10.09 -0.09 -1.99
C PHE A 33 11.57 0.25 -1.78
N SER A 34 12.38 -0.71 -1.33
CA SER A 34 13.82 -0.51 -1.21
C SER A 34 14.49 -0.42 -2.59
N LYS A 35 15.23 0.67 -2.84
CA LYS A 35 16.19 0.73 -3.94
C LYS A 35 17.31 -0.26 -3.60
N ALA A 36 17.48 -1.27 -4.47
CA ALA A 36 18.41 -2.40 -4.38
C ALA A 36 19.50 -2.26 -3.29
N HIS A 37 19.44 -3.16 -2.29
CA HIS A 37 20.41 -3.40 -1.19
C HIS A 37 19.97 -3.02 0.23
N ALA A 38 18.89 -3.62 0.73
CA ALA A 38 18.60 -3.65 2.17
C ALA A 38 18.43 -5.07 2.73
N ALA A 39 18.97 -6.09 2.04
CA ALA A 39 18.83 -7.50 2.42
C ALA A 39 19.45 -7.89 3.78
N ALA A 40 20.12 -6.94 4.46
CA ALA A 40 20.75 -7.13 5.77
C ALA A 40 20.10 -6.32 6.89
N ASP A 41 19.15 -5.43 6.59
CA ASP A 41 18.54 -4.57 7.60
C ASP A 41 17.30 -5.26 8.19
N SER A 42 17.21 -5.31 9.52
CA SER A 42 16.00 -5.78 10.19
C SER A 42 14.84 -4.83 9.90
N VAL A 43 13.66 -5.40 9.70
CA VAL A 43 12.42 -4.65 9.46
C VAL A 43 11.46 -4.80 10.64
N ILE A 44 10.66 -3.77 10.85
CA ILE A 44 9.47 -3.79 11.67
C ILE A 44 8.30 -4.12 10.75
N THR A 45 7.65 -5.25 10.99
CA THR A 45 6.44 -5.65 10.25
C THR A 45 5.19 -5.19 10.98
N LEU A 46 4.33 -4.44 10.29
CA LEU A 46 2.98 -4.11 10.72
C LEU A 46 2.02 -5.15 10.15
N HIS A 47 1.14 -5.69 10.98
CA HIS A 47 0.17 -6.71 10.60
C HIS A 47 -1.24 -6.31 11.07
N SER A 48 -2.26 -6.91 10.45
CA SER A 48 -3.65 -6.69 10.82
C SER A 48 -3.94 -7.09 12.26
N VAL A 49 -4.67 -6.22 12.97
CA VAL A 49 -4.96 -6.42 14.40
C VAL A 49 -6.00 -7.53 14.63
N LYS A 50 -6.95 -7.73 13.71
CA LYS A 50 -7.97 -8.78 13.83
C LYS A 50 -7.66 -9.96 12.92
N ARG A 51 -8.03 -11.15 13.37
CA ARG A 51 -7.83 -12.41 12.64
C ARG A 51 -8.52 -12.43 11.28
N ASP A 52 -9.71 -11.85 11.19
CA ASP A 52 -10.54 -11.91 9.98
C ASP A 52 -10.35 -10.68 9.06
N ASP A 53 -9.46 -9.76 9.44
CA ASP A 53 -9.09 -8.63 8.59
C ASP A 53 -8.27 -9.13 7.38
N PRO A 54 -8.26 -8.39 6.25
CA PRO A 54 -7.33 -8.64 5.15
C PRO A 54 -5.90 -8.80 5.65
N GLN A 55 -5.22 -9.83 5.21
CA GLN A 55 -3.84 -10.11 5.63
C GLN A 55 -2.89 -9.35 4.70
N ILE A 56 -2.56 -8.13 5.13
CA ILE A 56 -1.60 -7.23 4.47
C ILE A 56 -0.53 -6.92 5.49
N ASN A 57 0.73 -7.14 5.12
CA ASN A 57 1.88 -6.80 5.94
C ASN A 57 2.60 -5.62 5.32
N VAL A 58 3.08 -4.72 6.18
CA VAL A 58 3.89 -3.57 5.79
C VAL A 58 5.20 -3.64 6.55
N ASP A 59 6.30 -3.68 5.80
CA ASP A 59 7.64 -3.74 6.37
C ASP A 59 8.28 -2.35 6.32
N ILE A 60 8.79 -1.89 7.47
CA ILE A 60 9.42 -0.59 7.64
C ILE A 60 10.80 -0.80 8.24
N PHE A 61 11.83 -0.19 7.67
CA PHE A 61 13.17 -0.19 8.27
C PHE A 61 13.16 0.58 9.59
N HIS A 62 14.09 0.26 10.50
CA HIS A 62 14.19 0.97 11.79
C HIS A 62 14.44 2.48 11.67
N ASP A 63 14.91 2.96 10.51
CA ASP A 63 15.09 4.38 10.22
C ASP A 63 13.82 5.09 9.71
N GLY A 64 12.70 4.37 9.65
CA GLY A 64 11.38 4.87 9.23
C GLY A 64 11.12 4.78 7.73
N ARG A 65 12.07 4.32 6.90
CA ARG A 65 11.82 4.14 5.47
C ARG A 65 10.95 2.90 5.19
N LEU A 66 10.02 3.01 4.25
CA LEU A 66 9.22 1.87 3.80
C LEU A 66 10.11 0.85 3.06
N ALA A 67 10.07 -0.41 3.49
CA ALA A 67 10.82 -1.50 2.88
C ALA A 67 9.98 -2.26 1.85
N GLY A 68 8.75 -2.62 2.22
CA GLY A 68 7.92 -3.47 1.39
C GLY A 68 6.47 -3.58 1.85
N ILE A 69 5.63 -4.11 0.98
CA ILE A 69 4.25 -4.48 1.28
C ILE A 69 4.03 -5.91 0.78
N GLU A 70 3.54 -6.77 1.66
CA GLU A 70 3.08 -8.12 1.32
C GLU A 70 1.56 -8.18 1.38
N ILE A 71 0.93 -8.70 0.34
CA ILE A 71 -0.52 -8.83 0.22
C ILE A 71 -0.86 -10.30 0.01
N LEU A 72 -1.49 -10.91 1.01
CA LEU A 72 -2.02 -12.26 0.90
C LEU A 72 -3.41 -12.20 0.28
N SER A 73 -3.75 -13.19 -0.56
CA SER A 73 -4.93 -13.15 -1.43
C SER A 73 -4.94 -11.91 -2.34
N PHE A 74 -3.82 -11.67 -3.04
CA PHE A 74 -3.64 -10.45 -3.82
C PHE A 74 -4.67 -10.31 -4.95
N ASP A 75 -5.15 -11.41 -5.51
CA ASP A 75 -6.20 -11.42 -6.55
C ASP A 75 -7.55 -10.85 -6.07
N LYS A 76 -7.83 -10.94 -4.76
CA LYS A 76 -9.02 -10.40 -4.11
C LYS A 76 -8.86 -8.92 -3.77
N TYR A 77 -7.69 -8.54 -3.27
CA TYR A 77 -7.49 -7.20 -2.70
C TYR A 77 -6.90 -6.19 -3.67
N LEU A 78 -6.11 -6.59 -4.68
CA LEU A 78 -5.54 -5.62 -5.60
C LEU A 78 -6.59 -5.12 -6.61
N PRO A 79 -6.56 -3.81 -6.96
CA PRO A 79 -7.42 -3.27 -7.99
C PRO A 79 -7.22 -3.97 -9.33
N LYS A 80 -8.30 -4.06 -10.13
CA LYS A 80 -8.29 -4.73 -11.43
C LYS A 80 -7.20 -4.19 -12.37
N LEU A 81 -6.96 -2.88 -12.36
CA LEU A 81 -5.92 -2.26 -13.20
C LEU A 81 -4.52 -2.71 -12.80
N VAL A 82 -4.25 -2.81 -11.50
CA VAL A 82 -2.99 -3.35 -10.95
C VAL A 82 -2.81 -4.81 -11.37
N LEU A 83 -3.85 -5.63 -11.19
CA LEU A 83 -3.83 -7.04 -11.62
C LEU A 83 -3.60 -7.19 -13.13
N GLN A 84 -4.16 -6.29 -13.95
CA GLN A 84 -3.95 -6.28 -15.40
C GLN A 84 -2.51 -5.89 -15.77
N GLU A 85 -1.91 -4.92 -15.08
CA GLU A 85 -0.49 -4.55 -15.28
C GLU A 85 0.43 -5.70 -14.91
N MET A 86 0.13 -6.42 -13.82
CA MET A 86 0.88 -7.60 -13.39
C MET A 86 0.75 -8.77 -14.38
N GLY A 87 -0.46 -8.98 -14.92
CA GLY A 87 -0.77 -10.08 -15.82
C GLY A 87 -0.48 -11.44 -15.20
N SER A 88 0.00 -12.40 -16.01
CA SER A 88 0.39 -13.74 -15.53
C SER A 88 1.86 -13.85 -15.12
N ARG A 89 2.52 -12.71 -14.82
CA ARG A 89 3.96 -12.69 -14.53
C ARG A 89 4.21 -12.94 -13.05
N SER A 90 5.24 -13.74 -12.75
CA SER A 90 5.72 -13.97 -11.39
C SER A 90 6.56 -12.81 -10.82
N SER A 91 6.99 -11.88 -11.66
CA SER A 91 7.71 -10.68 -11.25
C SER A 91 7.64 -9.58 -12.31
N GLY A 92 7.86 -8.34 -11.88
CA GLY A 92 7.84 -7.20 -12.79
C GLY A 92 7.99 -5.88 -12.05
N LYS A 93 7.53 -4.81 -12.69
CA LYS A 93 7.40 -3.49 -12.07
C LYS A 93 5.95 -3.07 -12.09
N LEU A 94 5.47 -2.50 -11.00
CA LEU A 94 4.15 -1.92 -10.83
C LEU A 94 4.28 -0.42 -10.65
N THR A 95 3.43 0.36 -11.31
CA THR A 95 3.37 1.80 -11.10
C THR A 95 2.40 2.12 -9.97
N LEU A 96 2.89 2.77 -8.90
CA LEU A 96 2.08 3.23 -7.79
C LEU A 96 2.19 4.75 -7.66
N THR A 97 1.16 5.34 -7.08
CA THR A 97 1.13 6.77 -6.82
C THR A 97 1.47 7.02 -5.36
N LEU A 98 2.46 7.87 -5.13
CA LEU A 98 2.92 8.26 -3.80
C LEU A 98 2.45 9.69 -3.48
N LEU A 99 2.00 9.87 -2.25
CA LEU A 99 1.85 11.16 -1.58
C LEU A 99 2.69 11.12 -0.30
N SER A 100 2.81 12.25 0.40
CA SER A 100 3.64 12.40 1.61
C SER A 100 3.46 11.28 2.65
N ASP A 101 2.23 10.81 2.85
CA ASP A 101 1.83 9.82 3.86
C ASP A 101 0.92 8.74 3.27
N TYR A 102 0.84 8.60 1.94
CA TYR A 102 -0.03 7.62 1.30
C TYR A 102 0.65 6.90 0.13
N ILE A 103 0.31 5.62 0.02
CA ILE A 103 0.41 4.87 -1.24
C ILE A 103 -1.00 4.70 -1.79
N ILE A 104 -1.18 4.99 -3.08
CA ILE A 104 -2.44 4.81 -3.79
C ILE A 104 -2.27 3.72 -4.85
N PHE A 105 -3.16 2.73 -4.80
CA PHE A 105 -3.23 1.58 -5.72
C PHE A 105 -4.29 1.77 -6.82
N ASP A 106 -5.31 2.58 -6.54
CA ASP A 106 -6.36 2.91 -7.51
C ASP A 106 -6.56 4.42 -7.58
N ASN A 107 -6.31 5.00 -8.75
CA ASN A 107 -6.49 6.42 -9.03
C ASN A 107 -7.89 6.74 -9.58
N SER A 108 -8.87 5.83 -9.44
CA SER A 108 -10.25 6.17 -9.77
C SER A 108 -10.70 7.36 -8.94
N ASP A 109 -11.27 8.39 -9.57
CA ASP A 109 -11.72 9.64 -8.93
C ASP A 109 -12.78 9.43 -7.81
N THR A 110 -13.20 8.19 -7.60
CA THR A 110 -14.07 7.70 -6.52
C THR A 110 -13.26 7.12 -5.36
N LEU A 111 -12.39 7.93 -4.77
CA LEU A 111 -11.51 7.57 -3.65
C LEU A 111 -12.15 7.83 -2.27
N GLU A 112 -13.45 7.59 -2.09
CA GLU A 112 -14.02 7.54 -0.75
C GLU A 112 -13.94 6.10 -0.23
N PRO A 113 -12.91 5.74 0.57
CA PRO A 113 -12.85 4.41 1.16
C PRO A 113 -14.05 4.24 2.09
N VAL A 114 -14.73 3.11 1.98
CA VAL A 114 -15.90 2.82 2.83
C VAL A 114 -15.52 2.00 4.06
N SER A 115 -14.33 1.41 4.07
CA SER A 115 -13.80 0.68 5.22
C SER A 115 -12.28 0.81 5.34
N GLN A 116 -11.78 0.54 6.54
CA GLN A 116 -10.36 0.61 6.86
C GLN A 116 -9.94 -0.53 7.79
N THR A 117 -8.73 -1.04 7.58
CA THR A 117 -8.06 -1.98 8.48
C THR A 117 -6.81 -1.32 9.03
N THR A 118 -6.62 -1.42 10.35
CA THR A 118 -5.44 -0.90 11.02
C THR A 118 -4.37 -1.98 11.11
N LEU A 119 -3.16 -1.65 10.68
CA LEU A 119 -1.96 -2.48 10.83
C LEU A 119 -1.10 -1.92 11.96
N ARG A 120 -0.62 -2.78 12.85
CA ARG A 120 0.25 -2.38 13.97
C ARG A 120 1.40 -3.34 14.17
N SER A 121 2.47 -2.83 14.76
CA SER A 121 3.51 -3.69 15.33
C SER A 121 3.12 -4.12 16.75
N SER A 122 3.59 -5.28 17.17
CA SER A 122 3.59 -5.67 18.59
C SER A 122 4.78 -5.08 19.37
N LEU A 123 5.75 -4.48 18.67
CA LEU A 123 7.03 -4.04 19.24
C LEU A 123 7.14 -2.52 19.40
N ASN A 124 6.29 -1.74 18.74
CA ASN A 124 6.30 -0.28 18.79
C ASN A 124 4.93 0.32 18.40
N ASP A 125 4.81 1.64 18.53
CA ASP A 125 3.59 2.40 18.27
C ASP A 125 3.38 2.75 16.78
N LEU A 126 4.13 2.14 15.85
CA LEU A 126 3.92 2.39 14.43
C LEU A 126 2.59 1.78 13.97
N GLU A 127 1.87 2.57 13.18
CA GLU A 127 0.58 2.22 12.60
C GLU A 127 0.54 2.60 11.12
N ALA A 128 -0.12 1.75 10.33
CA ALA A 128 -0.59 2.06 8.99
C ALA A 128 -2.08 1.71 8.88
N ARG A 129 -2.78 2.31 7.92
CA ARG A 129 -4.20 2.03 7.65
C ARG A 129 -4.39 1.65 6.20
N CYS A 130 -4.81 0.42 5.97
CA CYS A 130 -5.28 -0.03 4.67
C CYS A 130 -6.69 0.51 4.44
N LEU A 131 -6.91 1.13 3.29
CA LEU A 131 -8.17 1.73 2.88
C LEU A 131 -8.79 0.87 1.80
N PHE A 132 -10.07 0.51 1.95
CA PHE A 132 -10.75 -0.37 1.01
C PHE A 132 -12.00 0.29 0.41
N SER A 133 -12.25 -0.02 -0.86
CA SER A 133 -13.48 0.36 -1.55
C SER A 133 -14.67 -0.48 -1.07
N SER A 134 -15.87 -0.15 -1.57
CA SER A 134 -17.09 -0.92 -1.30
C SER A 134 -17.10 -2.32 -1.88
N GLN A 135 -16.22 -2.59 -2.86
CA GLN A 135 -15.99 -3.93 -3.40
C GLN A 135 -14.93 -4.71 -2.59
N GLY A 136 -14.35 -4.10 -1.56
CA GLY A 136 -13.33 -4.72 -0.72
C GLY A 136 -11.94 -4.76 -1.35
N VAL A 137 -11.66 -3.95 -2.38
CA VAL A 137 -10.31 -3.81 -2.96
C VAL A 137 -9.53 -2.71 -2.25
N LEU A 138 -8.22 -2.91 -2.12
CA LEU A 138 -7.27 -1.98 -1.52
C LEU A 138 -7.10 -0.77 -2.44
N VAL A 139 -7.57 0.39 -2.01
CA VAL A 139 -7.40 1.64 -2.77
C VAL A 139 -6.13 2.39 -2.35
N GLY A 140 -5.70 2.21 -1.11
CA GLY A 140 -4.50 2.88 -0.60
C GLY A 140 -4.06 2.39 0.78
N ILE A 141 -2.87 2.80 1.17
CA ILE A 141 -2.34 2.64 2.52
C ILE A 141 -1.91 4.01 3.03
N LYS A 142 -2.48 4.44 4.14
CA LYS A 142 -2.09 5.64 4.87
C LYS A 142 -1.07 5.29 5.95
N PHE A 143 -0.02 6.07 6.06
CA PHE A 143 1.01 5.92 7.08
C PHE A 143 0.95 7.06 8.11
N SER A 144 1.54 6.83 9.28
CA SER A 144 1.85 7.92 10.21
C SER A 144 3.02 8.76 9.70
N GLU A 145 3.17 9.99 10.19
CA GLU A 145 4.27 10.91 9.84
C GLU A 145 5.67 10.34 10.11
N ALA A 146 5.77 9.25 10.87
CA ALA A 146 7.02 8.56 11.16
C ALA A 146 7.56 7.76 9.94
N VAL A 147 6.73 7.47 8.93
CA VAL A 147 7.12 6.67 7.76
C VAL A 147 7.53 7.58 6.59
N ARG A 148 8.58 7.19 5.86
CA ARG A 148 9.14 7.94 4.73
C ARG A 148 9.24 7.08 3.48
N PHE A 149 9.02 7.70 2.32
CA PHE A 149 9.18 7.10 0.99
C PHE A 149 10.54 7.47 0.37
#